data_AF-A0A4Y7LG64-F1
#
_entry.id   AF-A0A4Y7LG64-F1
#
_cell.length_a   1.000
_cell.length_b   1.000
_cell.length_c   1.000
_cell.angle_alpha   90.00
_cell.angle_beta   90.00
_cell.angle_gamma   90.00
#
_symmetry.space_group_name_H-M   'P 1'
#
loop_
_entity.id
_entity.type
_entity.pdbx_description
1 polymer ?
#
loop_
_entity_poly.entity_id
_entity_poly.type
_entity_poly.pdbx_seq_one_letter_code
_entity_poly.pdbx_strand_id
1 'polypeptide(L)'
;MRLLSLLHFLVNIFLRCSVFVQRLRLDQTSTVDPVTLLEKISKSGISQGVCINDLEPPAFEVLPSLKRLKQRVLAAGRGQYDAVFMSGSGNTIVGIGSPDPPQFVYDDDEYQDVFLSEACFITRGENQWYTEPGTTMNSLESPSDLSSTID
;
A
#
# COMPACT_ATOMS: atom_id res chain seq x y z
N MET A 1 11.36 -9.10 16.73
CA MET A 1 10.69 -8.37 15.63
C MET A 1 9.29 -8.94 15.51
N ARG A 2 8.24 -8.16 15.84
CA ARG A 2 6.87 -8.56 15.51
C ARG A 2 6.70 -8.36 14.01
N LEU A 3 6.43 -9.45 13.29
CA LEU A 3 6.09 -9.42 11.87
C LEU A 3 4.87 -8.50 11.70
N LEU A 4 5.03 -7.38 11.00
CA LEU A 4 3.90 -6.63 10.46
C LEU A 4 3.33 -7.46 9.32
N SER A 5 2.37 -8.33 9.64
CA SER A 5 1.44 -8.84 8.64
C SER A 5 0.54 -7.66 8.27
N LEU A 6 0.96 -6.91 7.26
CA LEU A 6 0.12 -5.93 6.60
C LEU A 6 -0.22 -6.51 5.23
N LEU A 7 -1.49 -6.85 5.08
CA LEU A 7 -2.09 -7.23 3.80
C LEU A 7 -2.37 -5.92 3.05
N HIS A 8 -1.95 -5.82 1.80
CA HIS A 8 -2.08 -4.60 1.00
C HIS A 8 -2.83 -4.87 -0.28
N PHE A 9 -3.35 -3.79 -0.85
CA PHE A 9 -3.93 -3.80 -2.16
C PHE A 9 -3.39 -2.66 -3.04
N LEU A 10 -3.18 -2.98 -4.31
CA LEU A 10 -2.71 -2.07 -5.35
C LEU A 10 -3.85 -1.76 -6.33
N VAL A 11 -4.13 -0.47 -6.50
CA VAL A 11 -5.07 0.08 -7.49
C VAL A 11 -4.25 0.73 -8.60
N ASN A 12 -4.20 0.14 -9.80
CA ASN A 12 -3.41 0.64 -10.93
C ASN A 12 -4.29 1.30 -12.00
N ILE A 13 -4.06 2.59 -12.25
CA ILE A 13 -4.31 3.23 -13.55
C ILE A 13 -2.96 3.13 -14.31
N PHE A 14 -2.84 3.29 -15.64
CA PHE A 14 -1.53 3.29 -16.35
C PHE A 14 -1.25 4.63 -17.06
N LEU A 15 -0.15 5.33 -16.72
CA LEU A 15 0.35 6.54 -17.42
C LEU A 15 1.90 6.57 -17.50
N ARG A 16 2.48 7.37 -18.41
CA ARG A 16 3.94 7.46 -18.62
C ARG A 16 4.67 8.20 -17.47
N CYS A 17 5.71 7.56 -16.92
CA CYS A 17 6.52 7.98 -15.77
C CYS A 17 7.29 9.33 -15.92
N SER A 18 7.71 9.73 -17.12
CA SER A 18 8.61 10.89 -17.30
C SER A 18 7.96 12.25 -17.02
N VAL A 19 6.63 12.33 -17.11
CA VAL A 19 5.89 13.60 -17.07
C VAL A 19 5.83 14.20 -15.67
N PHE A 20 5.82 13.36 -14.64
CA PHE A 20 5.71 13.81 -13.24
C PHE A 20 7.06 14.30 -12.71
N VAL A 21 8.13 13.58 -13.03
CA VAL A 21 9.50 13.96 -12.62
C VAL A 21 9.90 15.31 -13.24
N GLN A 22 9.53 15.58 -14.49
CA GLN A 22 9.80 16.87 -15.15
C GLN A 22 9.08 18.05 -14.51
N ARG A 23 8.00 17.80 -13.76
CA ARG A 23 7.22 18.84 -13.06
C ARG A 23 7.55 18.97 -11.59
N LEU A 24 8.49 18.17 -11.08
CA LEU A 24 8.93 18.25 -9.70
C LEU A 24 9.58 19.61 -9.42
N ARG A 25 9.14 20.26 -8.34
CA ARG A 25 9.66 21.53 -7.85
C ARG A 25 10.36 21.30 -6.52
N LEU A 26 11.68 21.46 -6.49
CA LEU A 26 12.51 21.17 -5.32
C LEU A 26 12.21 22.08 -4.12
N ASP A 27 11.69 23.28 -4.36
CA ASP A 27 11.21 24.20 -3.31
C ASP A 27 9.90 23.72 -2.64
N GLN A 28 9.24 22.72 -3.21
CA GLN A 28 7.97 22.18 -2.73
C GLN A 28 8.09 20.76 -2.17
N THR A 29 9.29 20.18 -2.19
CA THR A 29 9.54 18.86 -1.62
C THR A 29 9.56 18.91 -0.10
N SER A 30 9.18 17.79 0.51
CA SER A 30 9.32 17.57 1.95
C SER A 30 10.75 17.87 2.43
N THR A 31 10.87 18.64 3.51
CA THR A 31 12.15 18.88 4.20
C THR A 31 12.42 17.83 5.28
N VAL A 32 11.56 16.82 5.41
CA VAL A 32 11.68 15.79 6.44
C VAL A 32 12.83 14.86 6.09
N ASP A 33 13.70 14.61 7.06
CA ASP A 33 14.81 13.67 6.90
C ASP A 33 14.29 12.23 6.71
N PRO A 34 14.67 11.53 5.61
CA PRO A 34 14.22 10.18 5.34
C PRO A 34 14.69 9.16 6.38
N VAL A 35 15.83 9.38 7.05
CA VAL A 35 16.29 8.48 8.12
C VAL A 35 15.34 8.55 9.31
N THR A 36 14.90 9.76 9.67
CA THR A 36 13.88 9.97 10.71
C THR A 36 12.55 9.30 10.36
N LEU A 37 12.13 9.31 9.09
CA LEU A 37 10.92 8.58 8.64
C LEU A 37 11.08 7.07 8.78
N LEU A 38 12.23 6.52 8.37
CA LEU A 38 12.52 5.10 8.49
C LEU A 38 12.53 4.65 9.96
N GLU A 39 13.13 5.44 10.85
CA GLU A 39 13.10 5.16 12.29
C GLU A 39 11.67 5.14 12.84
N LYS A 40 10.81 6.07 12.41
CA LYS A 40 9.40 6.10 12.83
C LYS A 40 8.65 4.86 12.34
N ILE A 41 8.86 4.45 11.09
CA ILE A 41 8.27 3.22 10.53
C ILE A 41 8.73 2.00 11.34
N SER A 42 10.03 1.92 11.66
CA SER A 42 10.59 0.81 12.43
C SER A 42 10.04 0.74 13.87
N LYS A 43 9.89 1.90 14.53
CA LYS A 43 9.47 1.97 15.95
C LYS A 43 7.95 1.92 16.14
N SER A 44 7.20 2.54 15.24
CA SER A 44 5.76 2.83 15.42
C SER A 44 4.87 2.20 14.36
N GLY A 45 5.44 1.55 13.35
CA GLY A 45 4.69 1.03 12.20
C GLY A 45 4.36 2.10 11.16
N ILE A 46 3.57 1.71 10.16
CA ILE A 46 3.16 2.58 9.06
C ILE A 46 1.99 3.46 9.49
N SER A 47 2.02 4.72 9.07
CA SER A 47 0.91 5.66 9.21
C SER A 47 0.94 6.66 8.05
N GLN A 48 -0.18 7.33 7.79
CA GLN A 48 -0.28 8.31 6.70
C GLN A 48 0.84 9.36 6.71
N GLY A 49 1.28 9.82 7.90
CA GLY A 49 2.28 10.88 8.04
C GLY A 49 3.72 10.47 7.73
N VAL A 50 4.01 9.17 7.64
CA VAL A 50 5.35 8.68 7.25
C VAL A 50 5.42 8.23 5.79
N CYS A 51 4.26 8.09 5.13
CA CYS A 51 4.15 7.77 3.71
C CYS A 51 4.17 9.04 2.86
N ILE A 52 5.36 9.63 2.72
CA ILE A 52 5.57 10.84 1.92
C ILE A 52 6.00 10.46 0.51
N ASN A 53 5.39 11.10 -0.49
CA ASN A 53 5.81 11.00 -1.88
C ASN A 53 5.73 12.40 -2.52
N ASP A 54 6.89 13.04 -2.73
CA ASP A 54 6.98 14.38 -3.32
C ASP A 54 6.54 14.46 -4.79
N LEU A 55 6.34 13.31 -5.44
CA LEU A 55 5.79 13.26 -6.79
C LEU A 55 4.26 13.31 -6.80
N GLU A 56 3.59 13.17 -5.65
CA GLU A 56 2.12 13.28 -5.58
C GLU A 56 1.59 14.64 -6.00
N PRO A 57 2.09 15.79 -5.50
CA PRO A 57 1.60 17.10 -5.94
C PRO A 57 1.65 17.29 -7.47
N PRO A 58 2.80 17.11 -8.16
CA PRO A 58 2.83 17.26 -9.61
C PRO A 58 2.04 16.16 -10.34
N ALA A 59 1.97 14.93 -9.82
CA ALA A 59 1.14 13.89 -10.42
C ALA A 59 -0.35 14.24 -10.35
N PHE A 60 -0.82 14.83 -9.26
CA PHE A 60 -2.21 15.23 -9.07
C PHE A 60 -2.60 16.48 -9.87
N GLU A 61 -1.64 17.37 -10.16
CA GLU A 61 -1.85 18.47 -11.11
C GLU A 61 -2.06 17.94 -12.54
N VAL A 62 -1.28 16.94 -12.93
CA VAL A 62 -1.33 16.36 -14.29
C VAL A 62 -2.51 15.40 -14.44
N LEU A 63 -2.82 14.63 -13.40
CA LEU A 63 -3.87 13.62 -13.38
C LEU A 63 -4.79 13.79 -12.15
N PRO A 64 -5.74 14.75 -12.19
CA PRO A 64 -6.65 15.01 -11.07
C PRO A 64 -7.53 13.81 -10.69
N SER A 65 -7.80 12.90 -11.64
CA SER A 65 -8.52 11.64 -11.37
C SER A 65 -7.76 10.75 -10.39
N LEU A 66 -6.43 10.74 -10.41
CA LEU A 66 -5.61 9.99 -9.46
C LEU A 66 -5.73 10.55 -8.03
N LYS A 67 -5.78 11.88 -7.90
CA LYS A 67 -6.07 12.54 -6.62
C LYS A 67 -7.45 12.17 -6.10
N ARG A 68 -8.47 12.21 -6.96
CA ARG A 68 -9.84 11.79 -6.60
C ARG A 68 -9.87 10.33 -6.16
N LEU A 69 -9.22 9.44 -6.90
CA LEU A 69 -9.14 8.02 -6.54
C LEU A 69 -8.53 7.84 -5.15
N LYS A 70 -7.36 8.45 -4.88
CA LYS A 70 -6.75 8.42 -3.54
C LYS A 70 -7.70 8.90 -2.44
N GLN A 71 -8.40 10.02 -2.67
CA GLN A 71 -9.36 10.58 -1.72
C GLN A 71 -10.59 9.67 -1.50
N ARG A 72 -11.11 9.05 -2.58
CA ARG A 72 -12.22 8.10 -2.50
C ARG A 72 -11.82 6.84 -1.75
N VAL A 73 -10.62 6.29 -1.99
CA VAL A 73 -10.11 5.13 -1.24
C VAL A 73 -10.01 5.45 0.24
N LEU A 74 -9.43 6.61 0.59
CA LEU A 74 -9.32 7.06 1.98
C LEU A 74 -10.70 7.20 2.66
N ALA A 75 -11.67 7.81 1.98
CA ALA A 75 -13.01 8.05 2.51
C ALA A 75 -13.82 6.75 2.66
N ALA A 76 -13.75 5.87 1.65
CA ALA A 76 -14.51 4.63 1.61
C ALA A 76 -13.96 3.57 2.57
N GLY A 77 -12.65 3.61 2.87
CA GLY A 77 -12.03 2.73 3.85
C GLY A 77 -12.50 2.96 5.30
N ARG A 78 -13.16 4.07 5.63
CA ARG A 78 -13.71 4.37 6.98
C ARG A 78 -12.73 4.10 8.14
N GLY A 79 -11.44 4.39 7.94
CA GLY A 79 -10.38 4.16 8.93
C GLY A 79 -9.79 2.75 8.96
N GLN A 80 -10.14 1.88 8.01
CA GLN A 80 -9.56 0.55 7.84
C GLN A 80 -8.16 0.57 7.18
N TYR A 81 -7.73 1.72 6.66
CA TYR A 81 -6.38 1.92 6.14
C TYR A 81 -5.57 2.81 7.07
N ASP A 82 -4.38 2.35 7.44
CA ASP A 82 -3.38 3.11 8.20
C ASP A 82 -2.72 4.20 7.33
N ALA A 83 -2.62 3.94 6.03
CA ALA A 83 -2.11 4.89 5.04
C ALA A 83 -2.66 4.61 3.64
N VAL A 84 -2.87 5.68 2.86
CA VAL A 84 -3.14 5.63 1.43
C VAL A 84 -2.18 6.58 0.72
N PHE A 85 -1.42 6.10 -0.25
CA PHE A 85 -0.44 6.91 -0.98
C PHE A 85 -0.19 6.40 -2.39
N MET A 86 0.39 7.23 -3.25
CA MET A 86 0.84 6.86 -4.59
C MET A 86 2.20 6.16 -4.51
N SER A 87 2.34 5.01 -5.18
CA SER A 87 3.63 4.31 -5.26
C SER A 87 4.49 4.86 -6.39
N GLY A 88 5.77 5.15 -6.09
CA GLY A 88 6.74 5.64 -7.06
C GLY A 88 6.30 6.96 -7.73
N SER A 89 6.45 7.05 -9.05
CA SER A 89 5.94 8.17 -9.84
C SER A 89 4.45 8.04 -10.16
N GLY A 90 3.77 7.02 -9.63
CA GLY A 90 2.40 6.71 -9.97
C GLY A 90 2.29 5.88 -11.25
N ASN A 91 1.07 5.54 -11.63
CA ASN A 91 -0.23 5.96 -11.10
C ASN A 91 -0.91 4.91 -10.21
N THR A 92 -0.13 4.03 -9.60
CA THR A 92 -0.61 3.09 -8.60
C THR A 92 -0.93 3.79 -7.28
N ILE A 93 -2.16 3.61 -6.76
CA ILE A 93 -2.53 3.95 -5.38
C ILE A 93 -2.42 2.69 -4.52
N VAL A 94 -1.81 2.82 -3.34
CA VAL A 94 -1.60 1.75 -2.37
C VAL A 94 -2.41 2.07 -1.13
N GLY A 95 -3.23 1.13 -0.68
CA GLY A 95 -3.84 1.12 0.64
C GLY A 95 -3.07 0.19 1.58
N ILE A 96 -2.69 0.70 2.75
CA ILE A 96 -2.04 -0.07 3.82
C ILE A 96 -3.04 -0.32 4.94
N GLY A 97 -3.19 -1.56 5.41
CA GLY A 97 -4.09 -1.93 6.51
C GLY A 97 -5.01 -3.06 6.08
N SER A 98 -6.24 -2.73 5.69
CA SER A 98 -7.18 -3.70 5.14
C SER A 98 -6.77 -4.19 3.74
N PRO A 99 -6.89 -5.51 3.46
CA PRO A 99 -6.71 -6.04 2.10
C PRO A 99 -7.90 -5.77 1.19
N ASP A 100 -9.07 -5.49 1.76
CA ASP A 100 -10.30 -5.38 0.99
C ASP A 100 -10.33 -4.03 0.27
N PRO A 101 -10.39 -4.02 -1.07
CA PRO A 101 -10.56 -2.78 -1.82
C PRO A 101 -11.95 -2.20 -1.55
N PRO A 102 -12.12 -0.87 -1.60
CA PRO A 102 -13.43 -0.29 -1.43
C PRO A 102 -14.40 -0.72 -2.53
N GLN A 103 -15.66 -0.99 -2.19
CA GLN A 103 -16.66 -1.53 -3.12
C GLN A 103 -16.84 -0.69 -4.39
N PHE A 104 -16.70 0.64 -4.29
CA PHE A 104 -16.84 1.52 -5.45
C PHE A 104 -15.86 1.19 -6.59
N VAL A 105 -14.71 0.57 -6.30
CA VAL A 105 -13.74 0.20 -7.33
C VAL A 105 -14.32 -0.88 -8.26
N TYR A 106 -15.26 -1.68 -7.77
CA TYR A 106 -15.98 -2.70 -8.54
C TYR A 106 -17.29 -2.18 -9.15
N ASP A 107 -17.98 -1.29 -8.44
CA ASP A 107 -19.33 -0.85 -8.80
C ASP A 107 -19.35 0.32 -9.80
N ASP A 108 -18.33 1.19 -9.80
CA ASP A 108 -18.27 2.36 -10.69
C ASP A 108 -17.61 1.98 -12.02
N ASP A 109 -18.34 2.19 -13.13
CA ASP A 109 -17.83 2.02 -14.50
C ASP A 109 -16.55 2.85 -14.75
N GLU A 110 -16.35 3.95 -14.00
CA GLU A 110 -15.13 4.78 -14.06
C GLU A 110 -13.84 3.98 -13.77
N TYR A 111 -13.92 2.91 -12.98
CA TYR A 111 -12.75 2.13 -12.55
C TYR A 111 -12.71 0.72 -13.14
N GLN A 112 -13.52 0.42 -14.15
CA GLN A 112 -13.60 -0.92 -14.75
C GLN A 112 -12.27 -1.40 -15.35
N ASP A 113 -11.44 -0.47 -15.84
CA ASP A 113 -10.11 -0.75 -16.43
C ASP A 113 -8.97 -0.77 -15.39
N VAL A 114 -9.28 -0.63 -14.10
CA VAL A 114 -8.27 -0.60 -13.04
C VAL A 114 -7.81 -2.01 -12.72
N PHE A 115 -6.49 -2.20 -12.66
CA PHE A 115 -5.90 -3.45 -12.20
C PHE A 115 -5.82 -3.50 -10.68
N LEU A 116 -6.30 -4.62 -10.14
CA LEU A 116 -6.46 -4.91 -8.72
C LEU A 116 -5.54 -6.08 -8.35
N SER A 117 -4.64 -5.87 -7.41
CA SER A 117 -3.75 -6.94 -6.93
C SER A 117 -3.55 -6.87 -5.43
N GLU A 118 -3.71 -8.02 -4.77
CA GLU A 118 -3.21 -8.21 -3.41
C GLU A 118 -1.69 -8.23 -3.43
N ALA A 119 -1.07 -7.63 -2.42
CA ALA A 119 0.37 -7.64 -2.20
C ALA A 119 0.66 -7.81 -0.71
N CYS A 120 1.66 -8.62 -0.37
CA CYS A 120 2.14 -8.78 1.00
C CYS A 120 3.65 -8.53 1.06
N PHE A 121 4.16 -8.18 2.25
CA PHE A 121 5.59 -8.10 2.46
C PHE A 121 6.18 -9.50 2.60
N ILE A 122 7.20 -9.79 1.79
CA ILE A 122 7.98 -11.02 1.89
C ILE A 122 9.33 -10.68 2.50
N THR A 123 9.61 -11.22 3.69
CA THR A 123 10.95 -11.13 4.28
C THR A 123 11.74 -12.35 3.83
N ARG A 124 12.81 -12.12 3.07
CA ARG A 124 13.69 -13.19 2.57
C ARG A 124 15.02 -13.14 3.30
N GLY A 125 15.57 -14.32 3.58
CA GLY A 125 16.94 -14.45 4.08
C GLY A 125 17.97 -14.10 3.01
N GLU A 126 19.23 -13.93 3.43
CA GLU A 126 20.36 -13.75 2.52
C GLU A 126 20.39 -14.88 1.47
N ASN A 127 20.61 -14.51 0.20
CA ASN A 127 20.66 -15.44 -0.94
C ASN A 127 19.35 -16.23 -1.21
N GLN A 128 18.21 -15.82 -0.64
CA GLN A 128 16.90 -16.45 -0.87
C GLN A 128 15.98 -15.61 -1.78
N TRP A 129 16.53 -14.68 -2.57
CA TRP A 129 15.74 -13.76 -3.40
C TRP A 129 14.90 -14.46 -4.49
N TYR A 130 15.34 -15.62 -4.96
CA TYR A 130 14.62 -16.38 -6.00
C TYR A 130 13.81 -17.55 -5.45
N THR A 131 13.79 -17.73 -4.13
CA THR A 131 13.01 -18.78 -3.50
C THR A 131 11.52 -18.43 -3.59
N GLU A 132 10.73 -19.39 -4.08
CA GLU A 132 9.28 -19.25 -4.10
C GLU A 132 8.77 -19.07 -2.67
N PRO A 133 7.81 -18.15 -2.44
CA PRO A 133 7.16 -18.05 -1.15
C PRO A 133 6.49 -19.39 -0.85
N GLY A 134 6.85 -20.06 0.24
CA GLY A 134 6.19 -21.30 0.64
C GLY A 134 4.68 -21.07 0.80
N THR A 135 3.86 -22.01 0.33
CA THR A 135 2.38 -22.01 0.32
C THR A 135 1.72 -21.89 1.72
N THR A 136 2.45 -21.50 2.76
CA THR A 136 2.00 -21.37 4.15
C THR A 136 1.27 -20.05 4.40
N MET A 137 0.43 -19.57 3.48
CA MET A 137 -0.45 -18.42 3.70
C MET A 137 -1.93 -18.79 3.88
N ASN A 138 -2.27 -20.08 4.01
CA ASN A 138 -3.66 -20.55 4.18
C ASN A 138 -3.96 -21.32 5.48
N SER A 139 -3.15 -21.17 6.53
CA SER A 139 -3.49 -21.74 7.84
C SER A 139 -3.40 -20.69 8.94
N LEU A 140 -4.40 -19.80 8.98
CA LEU A 140 -4.89 -19.31 10.26
C LEU A 140 -5.51 -20.52 10.98
N GLU A 141 -4.70 -21.24 11.74
CA GLU A 141 -5.21 -22.18 12.73
C GLU A 141 -6.05 -21.38 13.74
N SER A 142 -7.34 -21.66 13.73
CA SER A 142 -8.27 -21.26 14.78
C SER A 142 -7.90 -22.01 16.06
N PRO A 143 -7.80 -21.34 17.22
CA PRO A 143 -7.48 -22.01 18.49
C PRO A 143 -8.74 -22.67 19.06
N SER A 144 -9.06 -23.87 18.59
CA SER A 144 -10.08 -24.78 19.15
C SER A 144 -9.90 -26.11 18.40
N ASP A 145 -9.45 -27.23 18.98
CA ASP A 145 -9.76 -27.80 20.28
C ASP A 145 -8.57 -28.61 20.86
N LEU A 146 -8.17 -28.28 22.08
CA LEU A 146 -7.48 -29.19 22.99
C LEU A 146 -8.56 -29.98 23.74
N SER A 147 -8.86 -31.20 23.29
CA SER A 147 -9.72 -32.13 24.05
C SER A 147 -9.39 -33.58 23.71
N SER A 148 -8.69 -34.24 24.64
CA SER A 148 -8.71 -35.68 25.01
C SER A 148 -8.91 -36.72 23.90
N THR A 149 -8.09 -37.77 23.80
CA THR A 149 -8.14 -38.88 24.78
C THR A 149 -6.86 -39.73 24.64
N ILE A 150 -6.17 -39.94 25.76
CA ILE A 150 -5.31 -41.09 25.98
C ILE A 150 -6.24 -42.23 26.40
N ASP A 151 -6.27 -43.30 25.62
CA ASP A 151 -6.23 -44.70 26.07
C ASP A 151 -5.97 -45.63 24.87
#